data_AF-A0A3E1NTS5-F1
#
_entry.id   AF-A0A3E1NTS5-F1
#
_cell.length_a   1.000
_cell.length_b   1.000
_cell.length_c   1.000
_cell.angle_alpha   90.00
_cell.angle_beta   90.00
_cell.angle_gamma   90.00
#
_symmetry.space_group_name_H-M   'P 1'
#
loop_
_entity.id
_entity.type
_entity.pdbx_description
1 polymer ?
#
loop_
_entity_poly.entity_id
_entity_poly.type
_entity_poly.pdbx_seq_one_letter_code
_entity_poly.pdbx_strand_id
1 'polypeptide(L)'
;MCYFDAKSKKNPVYRFKQSLFFILISLTPTLLITMGKKQLYLLLAGLFIFRLIYGLCAEFWFADELQIYLIGLKSYTTGTWPFYGPDVVYTHTQIPGALQGLLVALPFYLWKLPELPTFILNVLSFSSLCLLAWYITKRVKGVPDWLVWILCMTTPWTLYYSTRVVNPSYVLVFSIPFFIAVLELLPVYTEKLIKPGLAYFIMGITTTFIMQLHMSWVLMVPYTLVAMAFTMKTGNRKVILFYILGGLLGLATLIPTWLHPDPMAGKVGENIVFNWSNLGNIVTILLRYLSFATYEVPYVLGDSTDKDIIMHTQYWMIPFIVFLLIIGFLQVGLLIIGFFIRTENEEWKKMRWLNICSYALLFFSFFFSIKGPSSHTFYLLLPLPMIYSFYCYEWLISKKAVALKVLKVVVCCGFFFHMGLGIYNFQHKSIYKDRPKVTEALDKMDYRVLGERRSDQLGYGY
;
A
#
# COMPACT_ATOMS: atom_id res chain seq x y z
N MET A 1 -14.54 -31.76 75.55
CA MET A 1 -14.03 -31.38 76.87
C MET A 1 -12.64 -30.78 76.65
N CYS A 2 -12.49 -29.49 76.99
CA CYS A 2 -11.30 -28.70 77.39
C CYS A 2 -9.88 -29.29 77.20
N TYR A 3 -8.77 -28.56 76.98
CA TYR A 3 -8.39 -27.17 76.62
C TYR A 3 -6.83 -27.14 76.64
N PHE A 4 -6.20 -26.07 76.11
CA PHE A 4 -4.77 -25.66 76.15
C PHE A 4 -3.79 -26.34 75.18
N ASP A 5 -3.23 -25.68 74.15
CA ASP A 5 -2.45 -24.43 74.03
C ASP A 5 -0.99 -24.54 74.48
N ALA A 6 -0.06 -24.47 73.52
CA ALA A 6 1.32 -24.05 73.73
C ALA A 6 1.93 -23.48 72.43
N LYS A 7 2.08 -22.16 72.42
CA LYS A 7 2.81 -21.30 71.49
C LYS A 7 4.20 -21.83 71.08
N SER A 8 4.50 -21.72 69.79
CA SER A 8 5.87 -21.47 69.29
C SER A 8 5.83 -20.40 68.20
N LYS A 9 6.36 -19.22 68.53
CA LYS A 9 6.62 -18.09 67.64
C LYS A 9 7.70 -18.47 66.61
N LYS A 10 7.47 -18.21 65.32
CA LYS A 10 8.54 -17.89 64.34
C LYS A 10 7.97 -17.16 63.11
N ASN A 11 8.34 -15.86 63.02
CA ASN A 11 8.48 -14.97 61.85
C ASN A 11 7.31 -14.70 60.86
N PRO A 12 6.75 -13.47 60.83
CA PRO A 12 5.74 -13.05 59.85
C PRO A 12 6.30 -12.49 58.52
N VAL A 13 7.59 -12.67 58.22
CA VAL A 13 8.22 -12.01 57.05
C VAL A 13 8.12 -12.84 55.74
N TYR A 14 7.67 -14.09 55.79
CA TYR A 14 7.62 -14.96 54.59
C TYR A 14 6.24 -15.21 53.99
N ARG A 15 5.14 -14.69 54.57
CA ARG A 15 3.78 -14.83 54.01
C ARG A 15 3.31 -13.65 53.15
N PHE A 16 4.04 -12.54 53.12
CA PHE A 16 3.71 -11.40 52.25
C PHE A 16 4.33 -11.49 50.84
N LYS A 17 5.31 -12.40 50.64
CA LYS A 17 5.93 -12.62 49.32
C LYS A 17 5.28 -13.73 48.49
N GLN A 18 4.43 -14.59 49.06
CA GLN A 18 3.72 -15.61 48.27
C GLN A 18 2.34 -15.16 47.80
N SER A 19 1.65 -14.26 48.52
CA SER A 19 0.38 -13.69 48.06
C SER A 19 0.55 -12.56 47.02
N LEU A 20 1.71 -11.89 46.94
CA LEU A 20 2.01 -10.96 45.84
C LEU A 20 2.56 -11.66 44.59
N PHE A 21 3.14 -12.85 44.72
CA PHE A 21 3.66 -13.61 43.59
C PHE A 21 2.57 -14.41 42.85
N PHE A 22 1.47 -14.74 43.53
CA PHE A 22 0.28 -15.35 42.90
C PHE A 22 -0.70 -14.34 42.28
N ILE A 23 -0.62 -13.05 42.65
CA ILE A 23 -1.42 -11.98 42.01
C ILE A 23 -0.77 -11.49 40.69
N LEU A 24 0.50 -11.83 40.43
CA LEU A 24 1.22 -11.48 39.20
C LEU A 24 1.24 -12.57 38.11
N ILE A 25 0.64 -13.75 38.37
CA ILE A 25 0.60 -14.89 37.42
C ILE A 25 -0.84 -15.39 37.21
N SER A 26 -1.85 -14.54 37.41
CA SER A 26 -3.25 -14.83 37.10
C SER A 26 -3.94 -13.71 36.30
N LEU A 27 -3.18 -12.98 35.49
CA LEU A 27 -3.76 -12.29 34.35
C LEU A 27 -3.81 -13.29 33.21
N THR A 28 -4.95 -13.96 33.08
CA THR A 28 -5.40 -14.48 31.79
C THR A 28 -5.06 -13.44 30.72
N PRO A 29 -4.39 -13.81 29.61
CA PRO A 29 -4.20 -12.88 28.52
C PRO A 29 -5.55 -12.80 27.78
N THR A 30 -6.54 -12.15 28.39
CA THR A 30 -7.50 -11.37 27.61
C THR A 30 -6.71 -10.25 26.98
N LEU A 31 -5.95 -10.62 25.94
CA LEU A 31 -5.42 -9.72 24.95
C LEU A 31 -6.60 -8.80 24.61
N LEU A 32 -6.47 -7.50 24.86
CA LEU A 32 -7.41 -6.52 24.32
C LEU A 32 -7.24 -6.57 22.80
N ILE A 33 -7.94 -7.52 22.18
CA ILE A 33 -8.00 -7.71 20.74
C ILE A 33 -8.62 -6.47 20.10
N THR A 34 -9.61 -5.89 20.79
CA THR A 34 -10.36 -4.73 20.33
C THR A 34 -9.88 -3.43 20.96
N MET A 35 -9.69 -2.40 20.14
CA MET A 35 -9.36 -1.06 20.62
C MET A 35 -10.60 -0.25 21.00
N GLY A 36 -10.52 0.52 22.08
CA GLY A 36 -11.52 1.54 22.38
C GLY A 36 -11.49 2.68 21.35
N LYS A 37 -12.65 3.31 21.05
CA LYS A 37 -12.76 4.38 20.04
C LYS A 37 -11.75 5.51 20.22
N LYS A 38 -11.56 5.99 21.47
CA LYS A 38 -10.58 7.05 21.79
C LYS A 38 -9.14 6.64 21.43
N GLN A 39 -8.75 5.41 21.76
CA GLN A 39 -7.42 4.89 21.45
C GLN A 39 -7.22 4.77 19.94
N LEU A 40 -8.25 4.32 19.22
CA LEU A 40 -8.22 4.22 17.76
C LEU A 40 -8.03 5.60 17.12
N TYR A 41 -8.77 6.62 17.55
CA TYR A 41 -8.62 7.97 16.99
C TYR A 41 -7.25 8.58 17.25
N LEU A 42 -6.70 8.38 18.46
CA LEU A 42 -5.34 8.83 18.77
C LEU A 42 -4.29 8.10 17.92
N LEU A 43 -4.45 6.78 17.74
CA LEU A 43 -3.58 6.00 16.87
C LEU A 43 -3.65 6.49 15.42
N LEU A 44 -4.86 6.70 14.89
CA LEU A 44 -5.05 7.18 13.52
C LEU A 44 -4.47 8.58 13.31
N ALA A 45 -4.66 9.50 14.25
CA ALA A 45 -4.06 10.82 14.18
C ALA A 45 -2.52 10.74 14.16
N GLY A 46 -1.92 9.93 15.05
CA GLY A 46 -0.47 9.72 15.08
C GLY A 46 0.06 9.08 13.80
N LEU A 47 -0.62 8.06 13.28
CA LEU A 47 -0.25 7.39 12.03
C LEU A 47 -0.39 8.31 10.82
N PHE A 48 -1.42 9.14 10.76
CA PHE A 48 -1.59 10.13 9.69
C PHE A 48 -0.46 11.15 9.71
N ILE A 49 -0.17 11.75 10.87
CA ILE A 49 0.93 12.72 11.02
C ILE A 49 2.26 12.10 10.64
N PHE A 50 2.57 10.90 11.14
CA PHE A 50 3.80 10.20 10.81
C PHE A 50 3.94 9.94 9.30
N ARG A 51 2.89 9.44 8.65
CA ARG A 51 2.87 9.19 7.21
C ARG A 51 3.02 10.47 6.39
N LEU A 52 2.33 11.54 6.80
CA LEU A 52 2.40 12.83 6.14
C LEU A 52 3.82 13.40 6.21
N ILE A 53 4.44 13.42 7.39
CA ILE A 53 5.83 13.87 7.56
C ILE A 53 6.77 13.03 6.69
N TYR A 54 6.63 11.70 6.73
CA TYR A 54 7.43 10.81 5.89
C TYR A 54 7.25 11.10 4.39
N GLY A 55 6.02 11.36 3.93
CA GLY A 55 5.71 11.72 2.54
C GLY A 55 6.28 13.08 2.12
N LEU A 56 6.22 14.08 3.00
CA LEU A 56 6.81 15.40 2.76
C LEU A 56 8.34 15.33 2.64
N CYS A 57 8.96 14.38 3.35
CA CYS A 57 10.39 14.11 3.24
C CYS A 57 10.75 13.15 2.09
N ALA A 58 9.79 12.54 1.38
CA ALA A 58 10.06 11.51 0.40
C ALA A 58 10.67 12.06 -0.91
N GLU A 59 11.09 11.16 -1.80
CA GLU A 59 11.62 11.50 -3.12
C GLU A 59 10.68 12.44 -3.91
N PHE A 60 11.28 13.49 -4.50
CA PHE A 60 10.60 14.47 -5.34
C PHE A 60 11.35 14.73 -6.65
N TRP A 61 12.68 14.67 -6.64
CA TRP A 61 13.52 15.10 -7.76
C TRP A 61 13.85 14.00 -8.74
N PHE A 62 13.52 12.74 -8.42
CA PHE A 62 13.65 11.65 -9.36
C PHE A 62 12.68 11.83 -10.55
N ALA A 63 13.07 11.28 -11.70
CA ALA A 63 12.45 11.63 -12.96
C ALA A 63 10.96 11.28 -13.02
N ASP A 64 10.52 10.19 -12.40
CA ASP A 64 9.13 9.79 -12.42
C ASP A 64 8.26 10.70 -11.53
N GLU A 65 8.71 11.01 -10.31
CA GLU A 65 8.06 11.95 -9.40
C GLU A 65 7.93 13.35 -10.02
N LEU A 66 9.03 13.86 -10.57
CA LEU A 66 9.06 15.17 -11.20
C LEU A 66 8.10 15.22 -12.39
N GLN A 67 8.09 14.19 -13.25
CA GLN A 67 7.20 14.16 -14.41
C GLN A 67 5.73 14.07 -14.00
N ILE A 68 5.38 13.28 -12.99
CA ILE A 68 4.00 13.22 -12.47
C ILE A 68 3.58 14.57 -11.88
N TYR A 69 4.46 15.22 -11.11
CA TYR A 69 4.20 16.55 -10.56
C TYR A 69 3.99 17.59 -11.68
N LEU A 70 4.83 17.57 -12.71
CA LEU A 70 4.76 18.48 -13.85
C LEU A 70 3.46 18.33 -14.67
N ILE A 71 2.85 17.14 -14.76
CA ILE A 71 1.54 16.98 -15.44
C ILE A 71 0.50 17.88 -14.77
N GLY A 72 0.40 17.82 -13.44
CA GLY A 72 -0.55 18.64 -12.70
C GLY A 72 -0.17 20.11 -12.65
N LEU A 73 1.14 20.42 -12.51
CA LEU A 73 1.61 21.80 -12.51
C LEU A 73 1.37 22.48 -13.86
N LYS A 74 1.60 21.81 -15.00
CA LYS A 74 1.27 22.30 -16.35
C LYS A 74 -0.22 22.63 -16.44
N SER A 75 -1.08 21.69 -16.06
CA SER A 75 -2.53 21.90 -16.06
C SER A 75 -2.97 23.09 -15.22
N TYR A 76 -2.43 23.23 -14.00
CA TYR A 76 -2.75 24.35 -13.11
C TYR A 76 -2.26 25.70 -13.66
N THR A 77 -1.01 25.76 -14.10
CA THR A 77 -0.36 27.02 -14.51
C THR A 77 -0.89 27.57 -15.83
N THR A 78 -1.32 26.69 -16.74
CA THR A 78 -1.85 27.08 -18.05
C THR A 78 -3.38 27.13 -18.09
N GLY A 79 -4.06 26.62 -17.05
CA GLY A 79 -5.52 26.48 -17.01
C GLY A 79 -6.06 25.42 -17.96
N THR A 80 -5.21 24.58 -18.56
CA THR A 80 -5.64 23.53 -19.48
C THR A 80 -6.09 22.27 -18.74
N TRP A 81 -7.11 21.61 -19.28
CA TRP A 81 -7.48 20.27 -18.83
C TRP A 81 -6.46 19.24 -19.35
N PRO A 82 -5.91 18.33 -18.52
CA PRO A 82 -4.93 17.35 -19.00
C PRO A 82 -5.57 16.32 -19.93
N PHE A 83 -4.98 16.04 -21.09
CA PHE A 83 -5.50 14.99 -21.99
C PHE A 83 -4.85 13.63 -21.74
N TYR A 84 -3.60 13.63 -21.29
CA TYR A 84 -2.81 12.42 -21.08
C TYR A 84 -2.24 12.37 -19.67
N GLY A 85 -2.04 11.14 -19.20
CA GLY A 85 -1.49 10.80 -17.90
C GLY A 85 0.02 10.53 -17.95
N PRO A 86 0.54 9.62 -17.12
CA PRO A 86 1.96 9.31 -17.04
C PRO A 86 2.57 8.85 -18.37
N ASP A 87 3.83 9.19 -18.59
CA ASP A 87 4.62 8.63 -19.68
C ASP A 87 5.06 7.20 -19.36
N VAL A 88 5.08 6.36 -20.39
CA VAL A 88 5.71 5.05 -20.39
C VAL A 88 7.05 5.16 -21.09
N VAL A 89 8.10 5.33 -20.28
CA VAL A 89 9.46 5.69 -20.73
C VAL A 89 10.00 4.80 -21.85
N TYR A 90 9.78 3.49 -21.77
CA TYR A 90 10.39 2.51 -22.67
C TYR A 90 9.80 2.50 -24.08
N THR A 91 8.56 2.98 -24.23
CA THR A 91 7.85 2.99 -25.51
C THR A 91 7.57 4.41 -26.00
N HIS A 92 8.03 5.43 -25.25
CA HIS A 92 7.72 6.84 -25.55
C HIS A 92 6.21 7.08 -25.74
N THR A 93 5.38 6.36 -24.98
CA THR A 93 3.92 6.46 -25.03
C THR A 93 3.38 7.17 -23.79
N GLN A 94 2.13 7.64 -23.83
CA GLN A 94 1.42 8.13 -22.66
C GLN A 94 0.19 7.28 -22.34
N ILE A 95 -0.10 7.15 -21.05
CA ILE A 95 -1.36 6.54 -20.61
C ILE A 95 -2.49 7.54 -20.89
N PRO A 96 -3.53 7.16 -21.65
CA PRO A 96 -4.67 8.04 -21.90
C PRO A 96 -5.40 8.44 -20.60
N GLY A 97 -5.85 9.69 -20.53
CA GLY A 97 -6.79 10.17 -19.52
C GLY A 97 -6.23 11.23 -18.57
N ALA A 98 -7.13 12.11 -18.12
CA ALA A 98 -6.77 13.29 -17.34
C ALA A 98 -6.46 13.02 -15.87
N LEU A 99 -6.85 11.84 -15.36
CA LEU A 99 -6.99 11.62 -13.92
C LEU A 99 -5.69 11.90 -13.15
N GLN A 100 -4.53 11.45 -13.64
CA GLN A 100 -3.25 11.71 -12.96
C GLN A 100 -2.95 13.20 -12.85
N GLY A 101 -3.17 13.96 -13.93
CA GLY A 101 -2.97 15.40 -13.94
C GLY A 101 -3.93 16.12 -12.99
N LEU A 102 -5.21 15.75 -12.99
CA LEU A 102 -6.21 16.32 -12.09
C LEU A 102 -5.90 16.05 -10.62
N LEU A 103 -5.46 14.83 -10.28
CA LEU A 103 -5.10 14.46 -8.91
C LEU A 103 -3.92 15.27 -8.35
N VAL A 104 -3.10 15.86 -9.22
CA VAL A 104 -1.98 16.73 -8.85
C VAL A 104 -2.37 18.22 -8.98
N ALA A 105 -3.15 18.60 -9.99
CA ALA A 105 -3.55 19.99 -10.27
C ALA A 105 -4.60 20.53 -9.30
N LEU A 106 -5.65 19.75 -8.99
CA LEU A 106 -6.75 20.16 -8.11
C LEU A 106 -6.26 20.68 -6.73
N PRO A 107 -5.27 20.05 -6.08
CA PRO A 107 -4.66 20.59 -4.86
C PRO A 107 -4.23 22.06 -4.97
N PHE A 108 -3.64 22.50 -6.09
CA PHE A 108 -3.15 23.88 -6.24
C PHE A 108 -4.27 24.93 -6.35
N TYR A 109 -5.49 24.53 -6.72
CA TYR A 109 -6.65 25.41 -6.70
C TYR A 109 -7.15 25.69 -5.28
N LEU A 110 -6.78 24.86 -4.29
CA LEU A 110 -7.06 25.14 -2.88
C LEU A 110 -6.07 26.18 -2.31
N TRP A 111 -4.78 26.02 -2.64
CA TRP A 111 -3.72 26.99 -2.32
C TRP A 111 -2.50 26.74 -3.22
N LYS A 112 -1.73 27.79 -3.52
CA LYS A 112 -0.43 27.70 -4.18
C LYS A 112 0.71 27.24 -3.25
N LEU A 113 0.61 26.01 -2.70
CA LEU A 113 1.69 25.41 -1.91
C LEU A 113 2.36 24.26 -2.67
N PRO A 114 3.71 24.23 -2.76
CA PRO A 114 4.46 23.13 -3.35
C PRO A 114 4.06 21.73 -2.83
N GLU A 115 3.75 21.64 -1.54
CA GLU A 115 3.48 20.39 -0.82
C GLU A 115 2.06 19.84 -0.99
N LEU A 116 1.12 20.63 -1.52
CA LEU A 116 -0.29 20.26 -1.49
C LEU A 116 -0.64 18.96 -2.21
N PRO A 117 -0.05 18.63 -3.38
CA PRO A 117 -0.26 17.33 -4.01
C PRO A 117 0.15 16.16 -3.10
N THR A 118 1.26 16.28 -2.38
CA THR A 118 1.72 15.29 -1.39
C THR A 118 0.73 15.17 -0.24
N PHE A 119 0.25 16.30 0.30
CA PHE A 119 -0.74 16.30 1.38
C PHE A 119 -2.05 15.61 0.97
N ILE A 120 -2.63 15.99 -0.17
CA ILE A 120 -3.90 15.43 -0.66
C ILE A 120 -3.74 13.94 -0.98
N LEU A 121 -2.63 13.53 -1.60
CA LEU A 121 -2.33 12.12 -1.79
C LEU A 121 -2.31 11.35 -0.47
N ASN A 122 -1.70 11.90 0.59
CA ASN A 122 -1.67 11.25 1.90
C ASN A 122 -3.07 11.16 2.53
N VAL A 123 -3.95 12.14 2.32
CA VAL A 123 -5.36 12.05 2.76
C VAL A 123 -6.09 10.91 2.04
N LEU A 124 -5.93 10.82 0.71
CA LEU A 124 -6.55 9.79 -0.12
C LEU A 124 -6.02 8.39 0.22
N SER A 125 -4.70 8.23 0.30
CA SER A 125 -4.08 6.93 0.58
C SER A 125 -4.32 6.49 2.03
N PHE A 126 -4.30 7.40 2.99
CA PHE A 126 -4.63 7.10 4.37
C PHE A 126 -6.09 6.65 4.52
N SER A 127 -7.04 7.32 3.85
CA SER A 127 -8.44 6.90 3.83
C SER A 127 -8.61 5.48 3.28
N SER A 128 -7.89 5.16 2.19
CA SER A 128 -7.93 3.84 1.58
C SER A 128 -7.29 2.76 2.48
N LEU A 129 -6.15 3.06 3.10
CA LEU A 129 -5.51 2.16 4.07
C LEU A 129 -6.35 1.98 5.33
N CYS A 130 -7.09 2.99 5.77
CA CYS A 130 -8.06 2.86 6.84
C CYS A 130 -9.16 1.86 6.48
N LEU A 131 -9.65 1.89 5.24
CA LEU A 131 -10.61 0.91 4.75
C LEU A 131 -10.01 -0.50 4.75
N LEU A 132 -8.75 -0.67 4.33
CA LEU A 132 -8.05 -1.96 4.36
C LEU A 132 -7.89 -2.51 5.79
N ALA A 133 -7.39 -1.70 6.70
CA ALA A 133 -7.18 -2.10 8.10
C ALA A 133 -8.52 -2.43 8.77
N TRP A 134 -9.54 -1.59 8.60
CA TRP A 134 -10.89 -1.88 9.07
C TRP A 134 -11.40 -3.21 8.52
N TYR A 135 -11.26 -3.44 7.20
CA TYR A 135 -11.67 -4.68 6.57
C TYR A 135 -10.99 -5.90 7.21
N ILE A 136 -9.67 -5.84 7.39
CA ILE A 136 -8.89 -6.93 8.00
C ILE A 136 -9.33 -7.18 9.44
N THR A 137 -9.55 -6.15 10.27
CA THR A 137 -10.06 -6.34 11.64
C THR A 137 -11.46 -6.97 11.68
N LYS A 138 -12.23 -6.90 10.59
CA LYS A 138 -13.49 -7.63 10.46
C LYS A 138 -13.30 -9.09 10.06
N ARG A 139 -12.27 -9.41 9.26
CA ARG A 139 -12.01 -10.76 8.73
C ARG A 139 -11.09 -11.63 9.59
N VAL A 140 -10.14 -11.03 10.31
CA VAL A 140 -9.15 -11.71 11.13
C VAL A 140 -9.27 -11.22 12.57
N LYS A 141 -9.53 -12.13 13.52
CA LYS A 141 -9.90 -11.78 14.90
C LYS A 141 -8.82 -12.09 15.94
N GLY A 142 -7.88 -12.98 15.63
CA GLY A 142 -6.81 -13.35 16.56
C GLY A 142 -5.58 -12.43 16.53
N VAL A 143 -5.62 -11.32 15.79
CA VAL A 143 -4.57 -10.30 15.79
C VAL A 143 -5.09 -9.03 16.48
N PRO A 144 -4.33 -8.40 17.39
CA PRO A 144 -4.75 -7.13 17.98
C PRO A 144 -5.02 -6.05 16.94
N ASP A 145 -6.15 -5.34 17.07
CA ASP A 145 -6.56 -4.30 16.13
C ASP A 145 -5.44 -3.27 15.89
N TRP A 146 -4.80 -2.77 16.96
CA TRP A 146 -3.73 -1.77 16.85
C TRP A 146 -2.58 -2.24 15.94
N LEU A 147 -2.27 -3.53 15.95
CA LEU A 147 -1.20 -4.09 15.13
C LEU A 147 -1.62 -4.14 13.67
N VAL A 148 -2.89 -4.46 13.39
CA VAL A 148 -3.46 -4.40 12.03
C VAL A 148 -3.36 -2.98 11.46
N TRP A 149 -3.82 -1.99 12.22
CA TRP A 149 -3.78 -0.58 11.82
C TRP A 149 -2.36 -0.10 11.55
N ILE A 150 -1.41 -0.38 12.46
CA ILE A 150 -0.01 0.04 12.28
C ILE A 150 0.62 -0.64 11.06
N LEU A 151 0.55 -1.97 10.94
CA LEU A 151 1.21 -2.69 9.85
C LEU A 151 0.67 -2.32 8.47
N CYS A 152 -0.64 -2.09 8.34
CA CYS A 152 -1.22 -1.61 7.07
C CYS A 152 -0.70 -0.23 6.69
N MET A 153 -0.32 0.59 7.66
CA MET A 153 0.04 2.00 7.45
C MET A 153 1.54 2.28 7.45
N THR A 154 2.36 1.38 7.99
CA THR A 154 3.80 1.62 8.20
C THR A 154 4.72 0.52 7.68
N THR A 155 4.18 -0.48 6.97
CA THR A 155 5.03 -1.39 6.19
C THR A 155 5.81 -0.60 5.13
N PRO A 156 7.07 -0.99 4.82
CA PRO A 156 7.93 -0.19 3.94
C PRO A 156 7.31 0.10 2.57
N TRP A 157 6.68 -0.90 1.96
CA TRP A 157 5.99 -0.75 0.68
C TRP A 157 4.82 0.24 0.74
N THR A 158 4.02 0.20 1.81
CA THR A 158 2.91 1.14 1.97
C THR A 158 3.41 2.56 2.20
N LEU A 159 4.45 2.78 3.00
CA LEU A 159 5.03 4.12 3.13
C LEU A 159 5.67 4.60 1.83
N TYR A 160 6.49 3.77 1.18
CA TYR A 160 7.25 4.18 0.01
C TYR A 160 6.39 4.45 -1.24
N TYR A 161 5.32 3.68 -1.45
CA TYR A 161 4.38 3.85 -2.58
C TYR A 161 2.97 4.17 -2.10
N SER A 162 2.82 5.15 -1.22
CA SER A 162 1.51 5.81 -1.01
C SER A 162 1.58 7.20 -0.40
N THR A 163 2.79 7.69 -0.08
CA THR A 163 3.00 9.00 0.53
C THR A 163 3.69 10.00 -0.38
N ARG A 164 4.21 9.58 -1.55
CA ARG A 164 4.93 10.44 -2.51
C ARG A 164 4.23 10.51 -3.87
N VAL A 165 4.37 11.65 -4.55
CA VAL A 165 3.68 11.98 -5.81
C VAL A 165 4.26 11.20 -6.98
N VAL A 166 3.85 9.93 -7.10
CA VAL A 166 4.21 9.02 -8.18
C VAL A 166 3.04 8.10 -8.49
N ASN A 167 2.92 7.61 -9.72
CA ASN A 167 1.75 6.86 -10.18
C ASN A 167 1.37 5.64 -9.31
N PRO A 168 2.28 4.72 -8.88
CA PRO A 168 1.93 3.64 -7.94
C PRO A 168 1.26 4.10 -6.65
N SER A 169 1.58 5.29 -6.14
CA SER A 169 0.96 5.81 -4.92
C SER A 169 -0.54 6.08 -5.12
N TYR A 170 -0.92 6.64 -6.27
CA TYR A 170 -2.32 6.86 -6.62
C TYR A 170 -3.03 5.55 -6.98
N VAL A 171 -2.32 4.59 -7.59
CA VAL A 171 -2.86 3.25 -7.85
C VAL A 171 -3.32 2.57 -6.56
N LEU A 172 -2.54 2.70 -5.47
CA LEU A 172 -2.92 2.07 -4.20
C LEU A 172 -4.28 2.54 -3.69
N VAL A 173 -4.55 3.85 -3.78
CA VAL A 173 -5.80 4.50 -3.35
C VAL A 173 -7.01 3.75 -3.90
N PHE A 174 -6.96 3.37 -5.18
CA PHE A 174 -8.06 2.70 -5.88
C PHE A 174 -7.96 1.17 -5.86
N SER A 175 -6.75 0.61 -5.70
CA SER A 175 -6.57 -0.85 -5.69
C SER A 175 -7.17 -1.52 -4.44
N ILE A 176 -7.09 -0.87 -3.28
CA ILE A 176 -7.68 -1.37 -2.04
C ILE A 176 -9.20 -1.52 -2.16
N PRO A 177 -9.99 -0.47 -2.50
CA PRO A 177 -11.43 -0.62 -2.65
C PRO A 177 -11.80 -1.61 -3.77
N PHE A 178 -11.01 -1.71 -4.84
CA PHE A 178 -11.19 -2.74 -5.86
C PHE A 178 -11.09 -4.15 -5.27
N PHE A 179 -9.99 -4.48 -4.59
CA PHE A 179 -9.77 -5.83 -4.07
C PHE A 179 -10.71 -6.19 -2.93
N ILE A 180 -11.10 -5.21 -2.10
CA ILE A 180 -12.17 -5.43 -1.12
C ILE A 180 -13.47 -5.78 -1.84
N ALA A 181 -13.87 -5.03 -2.86
CA ALA A 181 -15.08 -5.34 -3.63
C ALA A 181 -15.01 -6.73 -4.30
N VAL A 182 -13.86 -7.13 -4.83
CA VAL A 182 -13.62 -8.49 -5.36
C VAL A 182 -13.87 -9.55 -4.27
N LEU A 183 -13.27 -9.38 -3.08
CA LEU A 183 -13.43 -10.33 -1.97
C LEU A 183 -14.88 -10.41 -1.46
N GLU A 184 -15.61 -9.29 -1.52
CA GLU A 184 -17.02 -9.24 -1.18
C GLU A 184 -17.91 -9.96 -2.20
N LEU A 185 -17.53 -9.99 -3.48
CA LEU A 185 -18.28 -10.69 -4.52
C LEU A 185 -17.91 -12.18 -4.63
N LEU A 186 -16.66 -12.54 -4.38
CA LEU A 186 -16.22 -13.92 -4.40
C LEU A 186 -16.68 -14.69 -3.15
N PRO A 187 -16.84 -16.02 -3.20
CA PRO A 187 -17.25 -16.83 -2.05
C PRO A 187 -16.10 -17.06 -1.05
N VAL A 188 -15.21 -16.07 -0.85
CA VAL A 188 -14.13 -16.13 0.14
C VAL A 188 -14.72 -16.09 1.55
N TYR A 189 -15.49 -15.04 1.82
CA TYR A 189 -16.16 -14.80 3.09
C TYR A 189 -17.64 -15.15 3.03
N THR A 190 -18.15 -15.80 4.09
CA THR A 190 -19.57 -16.15 4.22
C THR A 190 -20.41 -14.90 4.46
N GLU A 191 -20.04 -14.07 5.44
CA GLU A 191 -20.72 -12.83 5.74
C GLU A 191 -20.20 -11.70 4.86
N LYS A 192 -21.11 -11.00 4.18
CA LYS A 192 -20.78 -9.86 3.31
C LYS A 192 -20.93 -8.54 4.07
N LEU A 193 -19.92 -7.68 3.95
CA LEU A 193 -19.88 -6.33 4.50
C LEU A 193 -20.36 -5.29 3.47
N ILE A 194 -20.23 -5.58 2.17
CA ILE A 194 -20.64 -4.67 1.09
C ILE A 194 -21.71 -5.34 0.23
N LYS A 195 -22.76 -4.58 -0.11
CA LYS A 195 -23.81 -5.05 -1.01
C LYS A 195 -23.25 -5.27 -2.43
N PRO A 196 -23.66 -6.34 -3.14
CA PRO A 196 -23.11 -6.67 -4.45
C PRO A 196 -23.14 -5.55 -5.49
N GLY A 197 -24.25 -4.79 -5.57
CA GLY A 197 -24.35 -3.66 -6.52
C GLY A 197 -23.33 -2.56 -6.25
N LEU A 198 -23.12 -2.21 -4.98
CA LEU A 198 -22.09 -1.23 -4.58
C LEU A 198 -20.69 -1.78 -4.83
N ALA A 199 -20.44 -3.07 -4.57
CA ALA A 199 -19.15 -3.69 -4.87
C ALA A 199 -18.83 -3.64 -6.38
N TYR A 200 -19.79 -3.98 -7.25
CA TYR A 200 -19.61 -3.85 -8.70
C TYR A 200 -19.40 -2.41 -9.14
N PHE A 201 -20.16 -1.46 -8.60
CA PHE A 201 -19.97 -0.03 -8.86
C PHE A 201 -18.56 0.42 -8.52
N ILE A 202 -18.07 0.08 -7.31
CA ILE A 202 -16.71 0.37 -6.86
C ILE A 202 -15.67 -0.28 -7.78
N MET A 203 -15.87 -1.54 -8.19
CA MET A 203 -14.97 -2.20 -9.14
C MET A 203 -14.91 -1.49 -10.49
N GLY A 204 -16.04 -1.04 -11.03
CA GLY A 204 -16.09 -0.33 -12.31
C GLY A 204 -15.32 0.99 -12.29
N ILE A 205 -15.60 1.84 -11.28
CA ILE A 205 -14.94 3.15 -11.15
C ILE A 205 -13.45 3.00 -10.87
N THR A 206 -13.05 2.08 -9.99
CA THR A 206 -11.63 1.88 -9.65
C THR A 206 -10.83 1.26 -10.80
N THR A 207 -11.43 0.37 -11.61
CA THR A 207 -10.78 -0.18 -12.81
C THR A 207 -10.45 0.93 -13.80
N THR A 208 -11.42 1.78 -14.10
CA THR A 208 -11.28 2.85 -15.11
C THR A 208 -10.42 4.02 -14.60
N PHE A 209 -10.37 4.25 -13.29
CA PHE A 209 -9.38 5.14 -12.69
C PHE A 209 -7.97 4.58 -12.78
N ILE A 210 -7.71 3.34 -12.35
CA ILE A 210 -6.37 2.75 -12.44
C ILE A 210 -5.89 2.65 -13.88
N MET A 211 -6.79 2.39 -14.84
CA MET A 211 -6.48 2.39 -16.27
C MET A 211 -5.82 3.70 -16.74
N GLN A 212 -6.19 4.84 -16.16
CA GLN A 212 -5.63 6.17 -16.47
C GLN A 212 -4.35 6.49 -15.68
N LEU A 213 -3.99 5.67 -14.69
CA LEU A 213 -2.85 5.91 -13.81
C LEU A 213 -1.68 4.96 -14.08
N HIS A 214 -1.98 3.69 -14.41
CA HIS A 214 -0.94 2.68 -14.52
C HIS A 214 -1.38 1.47 -15.35
N MET A 215 -0.46 0.96 -16.16
CA MET A 215 -0.65 -0.16 -17.09
C MET A 215 -1.04 -1.49 -16.47
N SER A 216 -0.90 -1.61 -15.16
CA SER A 216 -1.17 -2.84 -14.43
C SER A 216 -2.66 -3.05 -14.15
N TRP A 217 -3.53 -2.13 -14.56
CA TRP A 217 -4.99 -2.29 -14.57
C TRP A 217 -5.43 -3.58 -15.28
N VAL A 218 -4.66 -4.05 -16.27
CA VAL A 218 -4.94 -5.30 -16.99
C VAL A 218 -5.00 -6.51 -16.05
N LEU A 219 -4.26 -6.49 -14.93
CA LEU A 219 -4.31 -7.54 -13.92
C LEU A 219 -5.66 -7.58 -13.19
N MET A 220 -6.45 -6.51 -13.23
CA MET A 220 -7.77 -6.41 -12.59
C MET A 220 -8.87 -7.11 -13.42
N VAL A 221 -8.66 -7.26 -14.73
CA VAL A 221 -9.66 -7.83 -15.65
C VAL A 221 -10.01 -9.27 -15.27
N PRO A 222 -9.04 -10.20 -15.06
CA PRO A 222 -9.36 -11.56 -14.65
C PRO A 222 -10.17 -11.64 -13.34
N TYR A 223 -9.87 -10.82 -12.34
CA TYR A 223 -10.67 -10.80 -11.10
C TYR A 223 -12.10 -10.35 -11.34
N THR A 224 -12.28 -9.33 -12.19
CA THR A 224 -13.59 -8.84 -12.59
C THR A 224 -14.39 -9.92 -13.29
N LEU A 225 -13.79 -10.61 -14.26
CA LEU A 225 -14.44 -11.69 -15.00
C LEU A 225 -14.81 -12.86 -14.10
N VAL A 226 -13.93 -13.25 -13.17
CA VAL A 226 -14.23 -14.32 -12.20
C VAL A 226 -15.38 -13.92 -11.27
N ALA A 227 -15.38 -12.69 -10.74
CA ALA A 227 -16.47 -12.18 -9.91
C ALA A 227 -17.81 -12.17 -10.65
N MET A 228 -17.81 -11.71 -11.91
CA MET A 228 -18.97 -11.75 -12.81
C MET A 228 -19.45 -13.18 -13.05
N ALA A 229 -18.54 -14.10 -13.35
CA ALA A 229 -18.86 -15.52 -13.56
C ALA A 229 -19.54 -16.15 -12.33
N PHE A 230 -19.02 -15.88 -11.13
CA PHE A 230 -19.66 -16.31 -9.89
C PHE A 230 -21.06 -15.71 -9.73
N THR A 231 -21.21 -14.40 -9.93
CA THR A 231 -22.50 -13.72 -9.81
C THR A 231 -23.52 -14.23 -10.83
N MET A 232 -23.08 -14.52 -12.06
CA MET A 232 -23.95 -15.09 -13.10
C MET A 232 -24.51 -16.46 -12.74
N LYS A 233 -23.77 -17.23 -11.93
CA LYS A 233 -24.15 -18.56 -11.45
C LYS A 233 -25.03 -18.52 -10.19
N THR A 234 -24.82 -17.55 -9.29
CA THR A 234 -25.37 -17.62 -7.93
C THR A 234 -26.24 -16.44 -7.50
N GLY A 235 -26.34 -15.38 -8.31
CA GLY A 235 -26.95 -14.12 -7.88
C GLY A 235 -27.75 -13.38 -8.95
N ASN A 236 -28.25 -12.21 -8.58
CA ASN A 236 -28.99 -11.33 -9.48
C ASN A 236 -28.05 -10.71 -10.52
N ARG A 237 -28.13 -11.17 -11.77
CA ARG A 237 -27.28 -10.71 -12.89
C ARG A 237 -27.38 -9.20 -13.15
N LYS A 238 -28.49 -8.56 -12.81
CA LYS A 238 -28.67 -7.11 -13.00
C LYS A 238 -27.65 -6.29 -12.21
N VAL A 239 -27.06 -6.84 -11.15
CA VAL A 239 -26.04 -6.13 -10.36
C VAL A 239 -24.77 -5.85 -11.15
N ILE A 240 -24.52 -6.57 -12.26
CA ILE A 240 -23.39 -6.34 -13.16
C ILE A 240 -23.54 -4.99 -13.89
N LEU A 241 -24.76 -4.49 -14.09
CA LEU A 241 -24.97 -3.15 -14.67
C LEU A 241 -24.32 -2.04 -13.83
N PHE A 242 -24.21 -2.22 -12.52
CA PHE A 242 -23.52 -1.27 -11.66
C PHE A 242 -22.02 -1.16 -11.97
N TYR A 243 -21.39 -2.25 -12.45
CA TYR A 243 -20.00 -2.18 -12.93
C TYR A 243 -19.87 -1.24 -14.13
N ILE A 244 -20.81 -1.35 -15.08
CA ILE A 244 -20.84 -0.48 -16.27
C ILE A 244 -21.06 0.97 -15.83
N LEU A 245 -22.02 1.23 -14.94
CA LEU A 245 -22.29 2.59 -14.43
C LEU A 245 -21.08 3.20 -13.70
N GLY A 246 -20.41 2.42 -12.84
CA GLY A 246 -19.19 2.85 -12.17
C GLY A 246 -18.05 3.10 -13.17
N GLY A 247 -17.92 2.22 -14.17
CA GLY A 247 -16.95 2.37 -15.25
C GLY A 247 -17.17 3.64 -16.07
N LEU A 248 -18.40 3.92 -16.49
CA LEU A 248 -18.75 5.14 -17.24
C LEU A 248 -18.43 6.41 -16.45
N LEU A 249 -18.69 6.40 -15.14
CA LEU A 249 -18.32 7.53 -14.26
C LEU A 249 -16.79 7.71 -14.21
N GLY A 250 -16.03 6.63 -14.08
CA GLY A 250 -14.58 6.71 -14.05
C GLY A 250 -13.95 7.09 -15.40
N LEU A 251 -14.60 6.73 -16.51
CA LEU A 251 -14.23 7.12 -17.87
C LEU A 251 -14.51 8.60 -18.16
N ALA A 252 -15.27 9.33 -17.32
CA ALA A 252 -15.59 10.74 -17.59
C ALA A 252 -14.33 11.61 -17.74
N THR A 253 -13.23 11.28 -17.06
CA THR A 253 -11.96 12.01 -17.15
C THR A 253 -11.15 11.68 -18.43
N LEU A 254 -11.60 10.73 -19.25
CA LEU A 254 -11.03 10.43 -20.58
C LEU A 254 -11.68 11.21 -21.71
N ILE A 255 -12.80 11.89 -21.47
CA ILE A 255 -13.54 12.62 -22.50
C ILE A 255 -12.60 13.54 -23.30
N PRO A 256 -11.71 14.34 -22.69
CA PRO A 256 -10.84 15.24 -23.45
C PRO A 256 -9.83 14.49 -24.34
N THR A 257 -9.33 13.34 -23.89
CA THR A 257 -8.45 12.48 -24.69
C THR A 257 -9.16 11.94 -25.93
N TRP A 258 -10.45 11.61 -25.82
CA TRP A 258 -11.24 11.13 -26.96
C TRP A 258 -11.62 12.22 -27.95
N LEU A 259 -11.82 13.44 -27.46
CA LEU A 259 -12.11 14.61 -28.31
C LEU A 259 -10.86 15.15 -29.00
N HIS A 260 -9.69 14.98 -28.37
CA HIS A 260 -8.40 15.47 -28.86
C HIS A 260 -7.33 14.37 -28.82
N PRO A 261 -7.49 13.28 -29.60
CA PRO A 261 -6.48 12.25 -29.66
C PRO A 261 -5.24 12.79 -30.36
N ASP A 262 -4.09 12.65 -29.72
CA ASP A 262 -2.78 12.92 -30.29
C ASP A 262 -2.19 11.64 -30.91
N PRO A 263 -2.04 11.56 -32.24
CA PRO A 263 -1.41 10.41 -32.91
C PRO A 263 0.05 10.18 -32.49
N MET A 264 0.75 11.22 -32.00
CA MET A 264 2.15 11.16 -31.57
C MET A 264 2.32 10.71 -30.12
N ALA A 265 1.24 10.64 -29.32
CA ALA A 265 1.28 10.12 -27.95
C ALA A 265 1.52 8.59 -27.87
N GLY A 266 1.64 7.94 -29.03
CA GLY A 266 1.99 6.53 -29.18
C GLY A 266 0.87 5.56 -28.80
N LYS A 267 1.09 4.27 -29.05
CA LYS A 267 0.09 3.23 -28.75
C LYS A 267 0.53 2.45 -27.53
N VAL A 268 -0.27 2.52 -26.47
CA VAL A 268 -0.07 1.74 -25.24
C VAL A 268 0.13 0.23 -25.48
N GLY A 269 -0.44 -0.32 -26.56
CA GLY A 269 -0.26 -1.71 -26.99
C GLY A 269 1.18 -2.09 -27.33
N GLU A 270 2.06 -1.14 -27.64
CA GLU A 270 3.49 -1.38 -27.90
C GLU A 270 4.24 -1.94 -26.68
N ASN A 271 3.66 -1.81 -25.48
CA ASN A 271 4.20 -2.41 -24.26
C ASN A 271 3.94 -3.93 -24.15
N ILE A 272 3.10 -4.49 -25.03
CA ILE A 272 2.74 -5.89 -25.07
C ILE A 272 3.72 -6.62 -25.98
N VAL A 273 4.77 -7.18 -25.38
CA VAL A 273 5.80 -7.95 -26.08
C VAL A 273 5.91 -9.31 -25.43
N PHE A 274 5.94 -10.36 -26.26
CA PHE A 274 6.16 -11.70 -25.76
C PHE A 274 7.63 -11.89 -25.35
N ASN A 275 7.91 -12.22 -24.09
CA ASN A 275 9.27 -12.27 -23.53
C ASN A 275 9.55 -13.55 -22.72
N TRP A 276 10.19 -14.53 -23.37
CA TRP A 276 10.60 -15.80 -22.75
C TRP A 276 11.64 -15.65 -21.63
N SER A 277 12.46 -14.58 -21.65
CA SER A 277 13.50 -14.38 -20.62
C SER A 277 12.90 -14.20 -19.23
N ASN A 278 11.62 -13.81 -19.14
CA ASN A 278 10.92 -13.65 -17.87
C ASN A 278 10.55 -14.98 -17.19
N LEU A 279 10.70 -16.14 -17.85
CA LEU A 279 10.46 -17.46 -17.25
C LEU A 279 11.33 -17.70 -16.02
N GLY A 280 12.58 -17.25 -16.04
CA GLY A 280 13.52 -17.38 -14.92
C GLY A 280 13.15 -16.55 -13.69
N ASN A 281 12.21 -15.61 -13.80
CA ASN A 281 11.84 -14.70 -12.71
C ASN A 281 10.75 -15.24 -11.77
N ILE A 282 10.35 -16.50 -11.91
CA ILE A 282 9.28 -17.13 -11.11
C ILE A 282 9.47 -16.89 -9.60
N VAL A 283 10.64 -17.23 -9.06
CA VAL A 283 10.96 -17.04 -7.64
C VAL A 283 11.04 -15.56 -7.28
N THR A 284 11.67 -14.73 -8.12
CA THR A 284 11.80 -13.29 -7.90
C THR A 284 10.44 -12.61 -7.79
N ILE A 285 9.49 -12.97 -8.67
CA ILE A 285 8.12 -12.45 -8.65
C ILE A 285 7.41 -12.87 -7.37
N LEU A 286 7.54 -14.13 -6.94
CA LEU A 286 6.93 -14.62 -5.71
C LEU A 286 7.44 -13.85 -4.49
N LEU A 287 8.76 -13.72 -4.36
CA LEU A 287 9.39 -13.03 -3.23
C LEU A 287 8.99 -11.55 -3.19
N ARG A 288 8.97 -10.86 -4.34
CA ARG A 288 8.54 -9.45 -4.43
C ARG A 288 7.04 -9.26 -4.17
N TYR A 289 6.21 -10.20 -4.60
CA TYR A 289 4.76 -10.17 -4.33
C TYR A 289 4.47 -10.31 -2.84
N LEU A 290 5.12 -11.26 -2.18
CA LEU A 290 4.94 -11.47 -0.75
C LEU A 290 5.59 -10.36 0.09
N SER A 291 6.67 -9.73 -0.39
CA SER A 291 7.38 -8.68 0.35
C SER A 291 6.52 -7.45 0.63
N PHE A 292 5.46 -7.21 -0.15
CA PHE A 292 4.50 -6.11 0.06
C PHE A 292 3.89 -6.07 1.46
N ALA A 293 3.76 -7.22 2.11
CA ALA A 293 3.17 -7.35 3.45
C ALA A 293 4.22 -7.53 4.57
N THR A 294 5.49 -7.21 4.28
CA THR A 294 6.64 -7.47 5.17
C THR A 294 7.49 -6.22 5.34
N TYR A 295 8.37 -6.22 6.35
CA TYR A 295 9.39 -5.19 6.56
C TYR A 295 10.65 -5.43 5.69
N GLU A 296 10.47 -5.63 4.39
CA GLU A 296 11.58 -5.62 3.44
C GLU A 296 12.04 -4.18 3.21
N VAL A 297 13.27 -3.88 3.62
CA VAL A 297 13.87 -2.53 3.58
C VAL A 297 14.90 -2.28 2.48
N PRO A 298 15.61 -3.27 1.89
CA PRO A 298 16.59 -3.03 0.83
C PRO A 298 16.12 -2.19 -0.35
N TYR A 299 14.89 -2.39 -0.83
CA TYR A 299 14.34 -1.60 -1.92
C TYR A 299 14.11 -0.13 -1.51
N VAL A 300 13.61 0.08 -0.29
CA VAL A 300 13.23 1.40 0.24
C VAL A 300 14.46 2.24 0.63
N LEU A 301 15.59 1.60 0.94
CA LEU A 301 16.87 2.25 1.21
C LEU A 301 17.50 2.94 -0.01
N GLY A 302 17.04 2.67 -1.23
CA GLY A 302 17.58 3.26 -2.45
C GLY A 302 18.70 2.44 -3.10
N ASP A 303 19.51 3.11 -3.93
CA ASP A 303 20.59 2.47 -4.67
C ASP A 303 21.84 2.22 -3.79
N SER A 304 22.93 1.75 -4.39
CA SER A 304 24.19 1.50 -3.65
C SER A 304 24.78 2.77 -3.04
N THR A 305 24.63 3.90 -3.71
CA THR A 305 25.17 5.19 -3.27
C THR A 305 24.38 5.72 -2.07
N ASP A 306 23.04 5.67 -2.15
CA ASP A 306 22.18 6.01 -1.01
C ASP A 306 22.49 5.16 0.22
N LYS A 307 22.63 3.85 0.01
CA LYS A 307 22.96 2.90 1.08
C LYS A 307 24.29 3.25 1.71
N ASP A 308 25.31 3.53 0.91
CA ASP A 308 26.64 3.90 1.41
C ASP A 308 26.58 5.17 2.25
N ILE A 309 25.92 6.23 1.75
CA ILE A 309 25.80 7.50 2.47
C ILE A 309 25.03 7.31 3.78
N ILE A 310 23.89 6.59 3.78
CA ILE A 310 23.10 6.35 4.99
C ILE A 310 23.93 5.60 6.04
N MET A 311 24.70 4.59 5.62
CA MET A 311 25.52 3.79 6.54
C MET A 311 26.67 4.60 7.17
N HIS A 312 27.17 5.63 6.48
CA HIS A 312 28.26 6.49 6.97
C HIS A 312 27.78 7.77 7.68
N THR A 313 26.54 8.19 7.45
CA THR A 313 25.98 9.43 8.04
C THR A 313 24.98 9.16 9.16
N GLN A 314 24.35 7.99 9.19
CA GLN A 314 23.30 7.62 10.14
C GLN A 314 23.57 6.29 10.85
N TYR A 315 24.72 6.18 11.53
CA TYR A 315 25.14 4.96 12.24
C TYR A 315 24.09 4.40 13.21
N TRP A 316 23.28 5.27 13.82
CA TRP A 316 22.21 4.88 14.74
C TRP A 316 21.09 4.06 14.05
N MET A 317 20.93 4.17 12.73
CA MET A 317 19.97 3.39 11.95
C MET A 317 20.40 1.94 11.74
N ILE A 318 21.71 1.68 11.71
CA ILE A 318 22.29 0.36 11.37
C ILE A 318 21.64 -0.79 12.13
N PRO A 319 21.49 -0.77 13.48
CA PRO A 319 20.85 -1.87 14.19
C PRO A 319 19.41 -2.12 13.73
N PHE A 320 18.66 -1.07 13.41
CA PHE A 320 17.29 -1.19 12.90
C PHE A 320 17.26 -1.74 11.48
N ILE A 321 18.17 -1.29 10.61
CA ILE A 321 18.30 -1.79 9.24
C ILE A 321 18.62 -3.29 9.24
N VAL A 322 19.64 -3.71 9.99
CA VAL A 322 20.07 -5.12 10.06
C VAL A 322 18.95 -5.99 10.63
N PHE A 323 18.31 -5.53 11.71
CA PHE A 323 17.19 -6.27 12.30
C PHE A 323 16.02 -6.42 11.33
N LEU A 324 15.58 -5.33 10.70
CA LEU A 324 14.46 -5.36 9.75
C LEU A 324 14.80 -6.14 8.47
N LEU A 325 16.05 -6.12 8.02
CA LEU A 325 16.50 -6.94 6.89
C LEU A 325 16.26 -8.43 7.18
N ILE A 326 16.74 -8.92 8.33
CA ILE A 326 16.58 -10.31 8.74
C ILE A 326 15.08 -10.64 8.92
N ILE A 327 14.36 -9.79 9.65
CA ILE A 327 12.93 -9.98 9.90
C ILE A 327 12.11 -9.97 8.62
N GLY A 328 12.39 -9.08 7.67
CA GLY A 328 11.69 -9.00 6.40
C GLY A 328 11.77 -10.31 5.62
N PHE A 329 12.97 -10.89 5.53
CA PHE A 329 13.15 -12.23 4.94
C PHE A 329 12.43 -13.32 5.71
N LEU A 330 12.48 -13.30 7.05
CA LEU A 330 11.75 -14.26 7.89
C LEU A 330 10.23 -14.13 7.72
N GLN A 331 9.71 -12.91 7.55
CA GLN A 331 8.30 -12.67 7.27
C GLN A 331 7.91 -13.22 5.90
N VAL A 332 8.71 -13.00 4.84
CA VAL A 332 8.46 -13.63 3.54
C VAL A 332 8.46 -15.16 3.65
N GLY A 333 9.43 -15.73 4.38
CA GLY A 333 9.48 -17.16 4.69
C GLY A 333 8.24 -17.65 5.43
N LEU A 334 7.75 -16.90 6.42
CA LEU A 334 6.50 -17.18 7.13
C LEU A 334 5.30 -17.20 6.19
N LEU A 335 5.21 -16.27 5.23
CA LEU A 335 4.11 -16.23 4.26
C LEU A 335 4.14 -17.44 3.32
N ILE A 336 5.32 -17.90 2.92
CA ILE A 336 5.49 -19.12 2.12
C ILE A 336 5.10 -20.35 2.95
N ILE A 337 5.65 -20.51 4.16
CA ILE A 337 5.30 -21.62 5.07
C ILE A 337 3.81 -21.61 5.38
N GLY A 338 3.24 -20.42 5.55
CA GLY A 338 1.82 -20.16 5.78
C GLY A 338 0.89 -20.89 4.81
N PHE A 339 1.33 -21.11 3.58
CA PHE A 339 0.57 -21.84 2.58
C PHE A 339 0.38 -23.32 2.93
N PHE A 340 1.43 -23.94 3.48
CA PHE A 340 1.48 -25.37 3.80
C PHE A 340 0.93 -25.72 5.19
N ILE A 341 0.66 -24.71 6.03
CA ILE A 341 0.14 -24.92 7.39
C ILE A 341 -1.26 -25.53 7.34
N ARG A 342 -1.52 -26.64 8.03
CA ARG A 342 -2.88 -27.17 8.12
C ARG A 342 -3.77 -26.24 8.95
N THR A 343 -4.95 -25.93 8.43
CA THR A 343 -5.95 -25.08 9.10
C THR A 343 -7.36 -25.58 8.82
N GLU A 344 -8.26 -25.43 9.78
CA GLU A 344 -9.70 -25.66 9.63
C GLU A 344 -10.44 -24.39 9.19
N ASN A 345 -9.77 -23.23 9.21
CA ASN A 345 -10.35 -21.97 8.76
C ASN A 345 -10.50 -21.96 7.23
N GLU A 346 -11.74 -22.12 6.76
CA GLU A 346 -12.09 -22.12 5.32
C GLU A 346 -11.78 -20.79 4.63
N GLU A 347 -11.90 -19.66 5.32
CA GLU A 347 -11.59 -18.34 4.75
C GLU A 347 -10.08 -18.21 4.48
N TRP A 348 -9.24 -18.71 5.40
CA TRP A 348 -7.79 -18.74 5.20
C TRP A 348 -7.41 -19.64 4.03
N LYS A 349 -8.04 -20.82 3.88
CA LYS A 349 -7.82 -21.71 2.73
C LYS A 349 -8.13 -21.01 1.41
N LYS A 350 -9.26 -20.32 1.33
CA LYS A 350 -9.64 -19.58 0.11
C LYS A 350 -8.69 -18.41 -0.17
N MET A 351 -8.26 -17.68 0.86
CA MET A 351 -7.28 -16.61 0.71
C MET A 351 -5.91 -17.09 0.24
N ARG A 352 -5.47 -18.30 0.64
CA ARG A 352 -4.24 -18.93 0.12
C ARG A 352 -4.33 -19.19 -1.38
N TRP A 353 -5.42 -19.83 -1.81
CA TRP A 353 -5.64 -20.11 -3.23
C TRP A 353 -5.77 -18.83 -4.05
N LEU A 354 -6.46 -17.81 -3.54
CA LEU A 354 -6.52 -16.52 -4.19
C LEU A 354 -5.13 -15.92 -4.37
N ASN A 355 -4.27 -15.96 -3.35
CA ASN A 355 -2.89 -15.45 -3.45
C ASN A 355 -2.04 -16.24 -4.46
N ILE A 356 -2.16 -17.56 -4.52
CA ILE A 356 -1.48 -18.37 -5.54
C ILE A 356 -1.98 -18.05 -6.94
N CYS A 357 -3.29 -17.95 -7.14
CA CYS A 357 -3.87 -17.58 -8.43
C CYS A 357 -3.42 -16.17 -8.85
N SER A 358 -3.31 -15.24 -7.89
CA SER A 358 -2.84 -13.87 -8.11
C SER A 358 -1.38 -13.85 -8.54
N TYR A 359 -0.54 -14.63 -7.86
CA TYR A 359 0.86 -14.82 -8.19
C TYR A 359 1.03 -15.48 -9.56
N ALA A 360 0.27 -16.53 -9.88
CA ALA A 360 0.31 -17.20 -11.17
C ALA A 360 -0.10 -16.24 -12.29
N LEU A 361 -1.20 -15.50 -12.10
CA LEU A 361 -1.65 -14.47 -13.04
C LEU A 361 -0.55 -13.43 -13.28
N LEU A 362 0.08 -12.94 -12.21
CA LEU A 362 1.18 -12.00 -12.29
C LEU A 362 2.36 -12.58 -13.07
N PHE A 363 2.76 -13.81 -12.75
CA PHE A 363 3.85 -14.51 -13.44
C PHE A 363 3.57 -14.65 -14.94
N PHE A 364 2.40 -15.14 -15.32
CA PHE A 364 2.01 -15.27 -16.74
C PHE A 364 1.90 -13.92 -17.43
N SER A 365 1.47 -12.86 -16.74
CA SER A 365 1.39 -11.52 -17.32
C SER A 365 2.74 -10.97 -17.77
N PHE A 366 3.83 -11.33 -17.06
CA PHE A 366 5.18 -10.89 -17.43
C PHE A 366 5.71 -11.56 -18.70
N PHE A 367 5.08 -12.63 -19.19
CA PHE A 367 5.39 -13.12 -20.54
C PHE A 367 4.94 -12.16 -21.63
N PHE A 368 4.05 -11.22 -21.33
CA PHE A 368 3.52 -10.25 -22.29
C PHE A 368 3.96 -8.82 -21.96
N SER A 369 5.10 -8.67 -21.28
CA SER A 369 5.64 -7.35 -20.91
C SER A 369 7.05 -7.16 -21.45
N ILE A 370 7.29 -5.96 -21.99
CA ILE A 370 8.64 -5.50 -22.36
C ILE A 370 9.56 -5.32 -21.14
N LYS A 371 8.99 -5.14 -19.94
CA LYS A 371 9.75 -4.84 -18.71
C LYS A 371 9.94 -6.10 -17.86
N GLY A 372 11.12 -6.21 -17.25
CA GLY A 372 11.35 -7.19 -16.18
C GLY A 372 10.48 -6.90 -14.94
N PRO A 373 10.28 -7.88 -14.05
CA PRO A 373 9.26 -7.81 -13.00
C PRO A 373 9.64 -6.94 -11.80
N SER A 374 9.73 -5.63 -11.97
CA SER A 374 9.99 -4.69 -10.88
C SER A 374 8.76 -4.55 -9.97
N SER A 375 8.94 -4.57 -8.65
CA SER A 375 7.85 -4.60 -7.67
C SER A 375 6.81 -3.48 -7.84
N HIS A 376 7.24 -2.27 -8.20
CA HIS A 376 6.31 -1.15 -8.43
C HIS A 376 5.32 -1.39 -9.57
N THR A 377 5.65 -2.26 -10.54
CA THR A 377 4.81 -2.51 -11.72
C THR A 377 3.55 -3.32 -11.41
N PHE A 378 3.54 -4.06 -10.30
CA PHE A 378 2.39 -4.87 -9.85
C PHE A 378 1.97 -4.54 -8.42
N TYR A 379 2.37 -3.36 -7.95
CA TYR A 379 2.06 -2.88 -6.61
C TYR A 379 0.57 -2.75 -6.33
N LEU A 380 -0.29 -2.66 -7.37
CA LEU A 380 -1.75 -2.73 -7.19
C LEU A 380 -2.20 -3.97 -6.43
N LEU A 381 -1.43 -5.06 -6.46
CA LEU A 381 -1.82 -6.32 -5.83
C LEU A 381 -1.58 -6.33 -4.33
N LEU A 382 -0.91 -5.31 -3.75
CA LEU A 382 -0.59 -5.22 -2.31
C LEU A 382 -1.73 -5.59 -1.35
N PRO A 383 -3.02 -5.26 -1.60
CA PRO A 383 -4.08 -5.61 -0.66
C PRO A 383 -4.18 -7.12 -0.39
N LEU A 384 -3.90 -7.97 -1.39
CA LEU A 384 -4.02 -9.41 -1.28
C LEU A 384 -2.98 -10.08 -0.35
N PRO A 385 -1.65 -9.87 -0.54
CA PRO A 385 -0.65 -10.40 0.38
C PRO A 385 -0.76 -9.72 1.75
N MET A 386 -1.22 -8.45 1.83
CA MET A 386 -1.45 -7.77 3.11
C MET A 386 -2.52 -8.50 3.92
N ILE A 387 -3.71 -8.75 3.37
CA ILE A 387 -4.79 -9.51 4.05
C ILE A 387 -4.31 -10.92 4.42
N TYR A 388 -3.63 -11.61 3.50
CA TYR A 388 -3.11 -12.96 3.74
C TYR A 388 -2.08 -13.01 4.88
N SER A 389 -1.24 -11.98 5.03
CA SER A 389 -0.25 -11.92 6.10
C SER A 389 -0.89 -11.97 7.49
N PHE A 390 -2.07 -11.39 7.67
CA PHE A 390 -2.75 -11.38 8.97
C PHE A 390 -3.28 -12.75 9.39
N TYR A 391 -3.67 -13.62 8.44
CA TYR A 391 -3.94 -15.02 8.78
C TYR A 391 -2.68 -15.75 9.25
N CYS A 392 -1.53 -15.45 8.64
CA CYS A 392 -0.25 -16.04 9.04
C CYS A 392 0.18 -15.53 10.43
N TYR A 393 0.00 -14.23 10.70
CA TYR A 393 0.27 -13.63 12.01
C TYR A 393 -0.69 -14.14 13.08
N GLU A 394 -1.99 -14.27 12.79
CA GLU A 394 -2.99 -14.89 13.68
C GLU A 394 -2.55 -16.29 14.11
N TRP A 395 -2.20 -17.13 13.13
CA TRP A 395 -1.70 -18.47 13.40
C TRP A 395 -0.44 -18.43 14.28
N LEU A 396 0.55 -17.61 13.92
CA LEU A 396 1.82 -17.55 14.64
C LEU A 396 1.63 -17.08 16.09
N ILE A 397 0.80 -16.05 16.31
CA ILE A 397 0.46 -15.53 17.63
C ILE A 397 -0.26 -16.60 18.46
N SER A 398 -1.20 -17.34 17.85
CA SER A 398 -1.93 -18.42 18.54
C SER A 398 -1.02 -19.57 19.01
N LYS A 399 0.08 -19.82 18.29
CA LYS A 399 1.03 -20.90 18.61
C LYS A 399 2.14 -20.46 19.55
N LYS A 400 2.56 -19.20 19.48
CA LYS A 400 3.72 -18.68 20.22
C LYS A 400 3.41 -17.26 20.72
N ALA A 401 3.15 -17.12 22.01
CA ALA A 401 2.95 -15.80 22.63
C ALA A 401 4.13 -14.83 22.42
N VAL A 402 5.35 -15.36 22.25
CA VAL A 402 6.55 -14.57 21.92
C VAL A 402 6.44 -13.88 20.56
N ALA A 403 5.67 -14.43 19.61
CA ALA A 403 5.51 -13.83 18.29
C ALA A 403 4.92 -12.42 18.35
N LEU A 404 3.95 -12.17 19.24
CA LEU A 404 3.40 -10.83 19.45
C LEU A 404 4.45 -9.86 20.00
N LYS A 405 5.33 -10.34 20.88
CA LYS A 405 6.45 -9.52 21.39
C LYS A 405 7.41 -9.16 20.28
N VAL A 406 7.75 -10.12 19.40
CA VAL A 406 8.59 -9.87 18.23
C VAL A 406 7.92 -8.86 17.30
N LEU A 407 6.65 -9.03 16.94
CA LEU A 407 5.92 -8.08 16.07
C LEU A 407 5.86 -6.65 16.64
N LYS A 408 5.78 -6.49 17.97
CA LYS A 408 5.92 -5.18 18.61
C LYS A 408 7.30 -4.57 18.37
N VAL A 409 8.38 -5.36 18.53
CA VAL A 409 9.74 -4.90 18.24
C VAL A 409 9.89 -4.54 16.77
N VAL A 410 9.34 -5.35 15.86
CA VAL A 410 9.33 -5.06 14.41
C VAL A 410 8.68 -3.70 14.12
N VAL A 411 7.51 -3.44 14.70
CA VAL A 411 6.85 -2.14 14.57
C VAL A 411 7.72 -1.00 15.08
N CYS A 412 8.29 -1.11 16.28
CA CYS A 412 9.16 -0.08 16.85
C CYS A 412 10.38 0.18 15.96
N CYS A 413 11.09 -0.86 15.55
CA CYS A 413 12.24 -0.75 14.64
C CYS A 413 11.83 -0.14 13.30
N GLY A 414 10.65 -0.49 12.78
CA GLY A 414 10.07 0.10 11.58
C GLY A 414 9.92 1.62 11.68
N PHE A 415 9.38 2.12 12.79
CA PHE A 415 9.28 3.56 13.04
C PHE A 415 10.64 4.25 13.06
N PHE A 416 11.62 3.70 13.78
CA PHE A 416 12.97 4.28 13.83
C PHE A 416 13.67 4.25 12.47
N PHE A 417 13.54 3.16 11.72
CA PHE A 417 14.04 3.03 10.36
C PHE A 417 13.44 4.11 9.43
N HIS A 418 12.12 4.24 9.41
CA HIS A 418 11.45 5.21 8.55
C HIS A 418 11.71 6.66 8.97
N MET A 419 11.90 6.93 10.28
CA MET A 419 12.30 8.23 10.76
C MET A 419 13.70 8.61 10.25
N GLY A 420 14.67 7.71 10.36
CA GLY A 420 16.04 7.98 9.87
C GLY A 420 16.08 8.15 8.35
N LEU A 421 15.37 7.30 7.62
CA LEU A 421 15.23 7.46 6.18
C LEU A 421 14.54 8.78 5.80
N GLY A 422 13.53 9.21 6.56
CA GLY A 422 12.91 10.51 6.39
C GLY A 422 13.89 11.68 6.62
N ILE A 423 14.74 11.60 7.64
CA ILE A 423 15.80 12.60 7.89
C ILE A 423 16.79 12.65 6.72
N TYR A 424 17.23 11.49 6.21
CA TYR A 424 18.11 11.42 5.05
C TYR A 424 17.44 12.06 3.82
N ASN A 425 16.23 11.61 3.48
CA ASN A 425 15.53 12.08 2.29
C ASN A 425 15.18 13.57 2.37
N PHE A 426 14.86 14.10 3.57
CA PHE A 426 14.61 15.53 3.75
C PHE A 426 15.74 16.38 3.17
N GLN A 427 16.99 16.00 3.42
CA GLN A 427 18.18 16.73 2.97
C GLN A 427 18.55 16.45 1.51
N HIS A 428 18.29 15.24 1.00
CA HIS A 428 18.89 14.77 -0.26
C HIS A 428 17.91 14.66 -1.43
N LYS A 429 16.62 14.41 -1.14
CA LYS A 429 15.63 13.91 -2.11
C LYS A 429 14.29 14.64 -2.07
N SER A 430 13.96 15.25 -0.94
CA SER A 430 12.67 15.89 -0.73
C SER A 430 12.51 17.17 -1.51
N ILE A 431 11.26 17.63 -1.64
CA ILE A 431 10.92 18.93 -2.22
C ILE A 431 11.68 20.08 -1.54
N TYR A 432 12.07 19.92 -0.27
CA TYR A 432 12.78 20.93 0.52
C TYR A 432 14.23 21.16 0.10
N LYS A 433 14.81 20.27 -0.72
CA LYS A 433 16.15 20.48 -1.30
C LYS A 433 16.22 21.74 -2.18
N ASP A 434 15.15 22.01 -2.93
CA ASP A 434 15.01 23.22 -3.75
C ASP A 434 13.54 23.63 -3.87
N ARG A 435 12.91 23.81 -2.70
CA ARG A 435 11.53 24.28 -2.60
C ARG A 435 11.30 25.64 -3.28
N PRO A 436 12.22 26.63 -3.19
CA PRO A 436 12.06 27.92 -3.85
C PRO A 436 11.79 27.81 -5.35
N LYS A 437 12.42 26.87 -6.05
CA LYS A 437 12.18 26.62 -7.48
C LYS A 437 10.72 26.25 -7.79
N VAL A 438 10.11 25.40 -6.96
CA VAL A 438 8.70 25.01 -7.12
C VAL A 438 7.77 26.18 -6.79
N THR A 439 8.09 26.95 -5.74
CA THR A 439 7.36 28.17 -5.40
C THR A 439 7.40 29.19 -6.53
N GLU A 440 8.58 29.41 -7.12
CA GLU A 440 8.75 30.32 -8.25
C GLU A 440 7.89 29.90 -9.46
N ALA A 441 7.83 28.61 -9.77
CA ALA A 441 6.97 28.08 -10.84
C ALA A 441 5.48 28.36 -10.59
N LEU A 442 5.02 28.22 -9.34
CA LEU A 442 3.63 28.51 -8.94
C LEU A 442 3.31 30.01 -8.93
N ASP A 443 4.26 30.84 -8.51
CA ASP A 443 4.11 32.30 -8.43
C ASP A 443 4.09 32.92 -9.83
N LYS A 444 5.00 32.48 -10.71
CA LYS A 444 5.06 32.91 -12.11
C LYS A 444 3.96 32.30 -12.99
N MET A 445 3.22 31.31 -12.47
CA MET A 445 2.27 30.52 -13.25
C MET A 445 2.94 29.92 -14.50
N ASP A 446 4.15 29.39 -14.34
CA ASP A 446 4.92 28.77 -15.42
C ASP A 446 5.62 27.50 -14.91
N TYR A 447 5.10 26.34 -15.33
CA TYR A 447 5.67 25.04 -14.96
C TYR A 447 7.11 24.84 -15.47
N ARG A 448 7.52 25.53 -16.53
CA ARG A 448 8.85 25.38 -17.15
C ARG A 448 9.98 25.86 -16.25
N VAL A 449 9.66 26.74 -15.30
CA VAL A 449 10.58 27.14 -14.22
C VAL A 449 11.05 25.92 -13.43
N LEU A 450 10.14 24.97 -13.14
CA LEU A 450 10.47 23.73 -12.45
C LEU A 450 11.18 22.74 -13.40
N GLY A 451 10.63 22.58 -14.60
CA GLY A 451 11.19 21.75 -15.67
C GLY A 451 10.17 21.47 -16.78
N GLU A 452 10.62 20.80 -17.84
CA GLU A 452 9.75 20.45 -18.97
C GLU A 452 9.23 19.03 -18.88
N ARG A 453 8.03 18.80 -19.43
CA ARG A 453 7.53 17.44 -19.63
C ARG A 453 8.35 16.77 -20.73
N ARG A 454 8.61 15.47 -20.59
CA ARG A 454 9.21 14.66 -21.67
C ARG A 454 8.39 14.77 -22.96
N SER A 455 7.06 14.80 -22.84
CA SER A 455 6.16 14.92 -23.98
C SER A 455 6.28 16.28 -24.69
N ASP A 456 6.45 17.38 -23.95
CA ASP A 456 6.68 18.70 -24.54
C ASP A 456 8.01 18.74 -25.31
N GLN A 457 9.06 18.12 -24.76
CA GLN A 457 10.38 18.03 -25.42
C GLN A 457 10.35 17.19 -26.70
N LEU A 458 9.51 16.16 -26.72
CA LEU A 458 9.37 15.25 -27.85
C LEU A 458 8.26 15.68 -28.83
N GLY A 459 7.53 16.76 -28.52
CA GLY A 459 6.51 17.34 -29.39
C GLY A 459 5.18 16.60 -29.44
N TYR A 460 4.79 15.92 -28.36
CA TYR A 460 3.50 15.22 -28.24
C TYR A 460 2.81 15.46 -26.89
N GLY A 461 1.58 15.00 -26.73
CA GLY A 461 0.85 14.96 -25.46
C GLY A 461 0.33 16.33 -25.02
N TYR A 462 -0.36 17.03 -25.92
CA TYR A 462 -0.87 18.41 -25.74
C TYR A 462 -1.53 18.62 -24.37
#